data_AF-B4M5E1-F1
#
_entry.id   AF-B4M5E1-F1
#
_cell.length_a   1.000
_cell.length_b   1.000
_cell.length_c   1.000
_cell.angle_alpha   90.00
_cell.angle_beta   90.00
_cell.angle_gamma   90.00
#
_symmetry.space_group_name_H-M   'P 1'
#
loop_
_entity.id
_entity.type
_entity.pdbx_description
1 polymer ?
#
loop_
_entity_poly.entity_id
_entity_poly.type
_entity_poly.pdbx_seq_one_letter_code
_entity_poly.pdbx_strand_id
1 'polypeptide(L)'
;MADQRKVSYQSTDETGQIRSSRNITGYSNGSSNQELETPFVLWGAGVAHISAGPGRSFVANELGQRLPLHILESIQLTPLMSGLLGLPTPVHNRGQLSAGLLNDSMHEAHATYNNAQQLLNQAQYVLHQHSRGLLSNLMPSHWLNEQLLKSFLNNANLLWRQQRFLTLTEYSGNLMPTVLQCIDYYVHYYRRGLLLASACAFLGWLLQLCGVPTANWGGLQLLLCRALLHLVMLLLLLFVLLQRVPWLTSGLLLLPTLLWTRAMETNVECRVTRHQLLSMLMALCCVVGFFFRRFIALIYLGFACYHNRCALMQRSRSAFLWLLHVCALTALSWLPPALGYWQRNWLLVSLLITFVRPLVCRSLHWASALHRRSLICNGLVLLTAALHVLFSSQARMLHLIARAYACYVFYPYYRQQGLEVIVYNLSTLYALICTSYESLVIQLLTMELQLALRLKQEHGAGIRRNITLAMYMLLYSCYSLFVIGNIKAVDRFRFYMRFANFGCYSVLVNGALIALKLLLPILLLLVIICANCEIAWPYRQEIFRRLLIMCNVMALVFLFHVRSGYIWWEDLVSFLHFSFVQALPFFLLLLCYLAHFMLGEHAIETPQLPKWSVHIY
;
A
#
# COMPACT_ATOMS: atom_id res chain seq x y z
N MET A 1 -16.48 29.69 -22.69
CA MET A 1 -16.79 30.74 -21.69
C MET A 1 -15.63 30.78 -20.72
N ALA A 2 -14.98 31.94 -20.67
CA ALA A 2 -13.74 32.19 -19.96
C ALA A 2 -13.92 32.07 -18.44
N ASP A 3 -12.95 31.45 -17.78
CA ASP A 3 -12.75 31.60 -16.34
C ASP A 3 -11.32 32.14 -16.13
N GLN A 4 -11.15 33.41 -16.54
CA GLN A 4 -9.99 34.21 -16.15
C GLN A 4 -10.11 34.46 -14.63
N ARG A 5 -9.44 33.62 -13.83
CA ARG A 5 -9.12 34.00 -12.46
C ARG A 5 -8.05 35.09 -12.49
N LYS A 6 -8.49 36.35 -12.58
CA LYS A 6 -7.68 37.50 -12.22
C LYS A 6 -7.28 37.34 -10.76
N VAL A 7 -5.99 37.11 -10.53
CA VAL A 7 -5.41 37.19 -9.19
C VAL A 7 -4.53 38.43 -9.17
N SER A 8 -5.06 39.52 -8.62
CA SER A 8 -4.29 40.72 -8.33
C SER A 8 -3.41 40.46 -7.12
N TYR A 9 -2.09 40.53 -7.28
CA TYR A 9 -1.15 40.57 -6.16
C TYR A 9 -0.57 41.97 -6.03
N GLN A 10 -0.94 42.66 -4.96
CA GLN A 10 -0.21 43.82 -4.44
C GLN A 10 1.08 43.27 -3.82
N SER A 11 2.21 43.63 -4.40
CA SER A 11 3.56 43.19 -4.03
C SER A 11 4.16 44.19 -3.05
N THR A 12 4.53 43.73 -1.85
CA THR A 12 5.55 44.40 -1.03
C THR A 12 6.90 43.78 -1.40
N ASP A 13 7.86 44.64 -1.77
CA ASP A 13 9.16 44.29 -2.40
C ASP A 13 10.10 43.42 -1.53
N GLU A 14 9.71 43.09 -0.30
CA GLU A 14 10.56 42.43 0.70
C GLU A 14 10.31 40.93 0.90
N THR A 15 9.33 40.33 0.20
CA THR A 15 8.94 38.92 0.44
C THR A 15 9.12 38.00 -0.76
N GLY A 16 10.02 37.02 -0.63
CA GLY A 16 10.10 35.89 -1.56
C GLY A 16 9.06 34.82 -1.18
N GLN A 17 8.22 34.40 -2.13
CA GLN A 17 7.24 33.34 -1.89
C GLN A 17 7.48 32.20 -2.88
N ILE A 18 7.47 30.97 -2.36
CA ILE A 18 7.50 29.76 -3.16
C ILE A 18 6.11 29.17 -3.13
N ARG A 19 5.48 29.04 -4.30
CA ARG A 19 4.20 28.36 -4.44
C ARG A 19 4.35 27.13 -5.30
N SER A 20 3.91 25.99 -4.77
CA SER A 20 3.65 24.80 -5.56
C SER A 20 2.15 24.55 -5.57
N SER A 21 1.59 24.33 -6.76
CA SER A 21 0.22 23.84 -6.91
C SER A 21 0.28 22.51 -7.65
N ARG A 22 -0.33 21.47 -7.11
CA ARG A 22 -0.47 20.19 -7.83
C ARG A 22 -1.55 20.36 -8.89
N ASN A 23 -1.32 19.88 -10.11
CA ASN A 23 -2.39 19.79 -11.10
C ASN A 23 -3.43 18.75 -10.61
N ILE A 24 -4.63 19.24 -10.29
CA ILE A 24 -5.82 18.42 -9.99
C ILE A 24 -6.73 18.43 -11.23
N THR A 25 -6.14 18.32 -12.43
CA THR A 25 -6.92 18.12 -13.65
C THR A 25 -7.26 16.63 -13.74
N GLY A 26 -8.54 16.33 -13.55
CA GLY A 26 -9.08 14.99 -13.78
C GLY A 26 -8.82 14.54 -15.22
N TYR A 27 -8.76 13.23 -15.43
CA TYR A 27 -8.58 12.53 -16.71
C TYR A 27 -7.15 12.28 -17.19
N SER A 28 -6.22 11.85 -16.33
CA SER A 28 -5.06 11.12 -16.81
C SER A 28 -5.06 9.67 -16.31
N ASN A 29 -4.90 8.75 -17.27
CA ASN A 29 -4.83 7.31 -17.05
C ASN A 29 -3.54 6.94 -16.32
N GLY A 30 -3.44 7.15 -15.00
CA GLY A 30 -2.54 6.47 -14.04
C GLY A 30 -1.05 6.28 -14.36
N SER A 31 -0.53 6.87 -15.44
CA SER A 31 0.77 6.57 -16.04
C SER A 31 1.48 7.81 -16.62
N SER A 32 0.83 8.98 -16.63
CA SER A 32 1.46 10.21 -17.10
C SER A 32 2.22 10.89 -15.96
N ASN A 33 3.50 11.19 -16.19
CA ASN A 33 4.37 11.97 -15.30
C ASN A 33 3.78 13.33 -14.85
N GLN A 34 2.74 13.81 -15.54
CA GLN A 34 1.97 15.01 -15.21
C GLN A 34 1.37 15.03 -13.80
N GLU A 35 1.12 13.88 -13.16
CA GLU A 35 0.65 13.84 -11.75
C GLU A 35 1.76 14.15 -10.73
N LEU A 36 3.03 13.96 -11.14
CA LEU A 36 4.22 14.20 -10.31
C LEU A 36 4.82 15.59 -10.54
N GLU A 37 4.57 16.17 -11.72
CA GLU A 37 5.02 17.51 -12.07
C GLU A 37 4.19 18.58 -11.35
N THR A 38 4.83 19.29 -10.42
CA THR A 38 4.25 20.45 -9.76
C THR A 38 4.83 21.73 -10.35
N PRO A 39 4.03 22.60 -10.97
CA PRO A 39 4.49 23.95 -11.25
C PRO A 39 4.96 24.61 -9.97
N PHE A 40 6.12 25.26 -10.05
CA PHE A 40 6.65 26.11 -9.01
C PHE A 40 6.96 27.49 -9.59
N VAL A 41 6.77 28.53 -8.78
CA VAL A 41 7.10 29.90 -9.14
C VAL A 41 8.03 30.45 -8.07
N LEU A 42 9.15 31.01 -8.51
CA LEU A 42 10.13 31.73 -7.70
C LEU A 42 10.08 33.21 -8.10
N TRP A 43 9.93 34.10 -7.12
CA TRP A 43 10.06 35.54 -7.35
C TRP A 43 10.65 36.20 -6.10
N GLY A 44 11.22 37.39 -6.29
CA GLY A 44 11.77 38.25 -5.24
C GLY A 44 13.14 38.79 -5.62
N ALA A 45 13.60 39.81 -4.91
CA ALA A 45 14.88 40.50 -5.20
C ALA A 45 16.13 39.60 -5.12
N GLY A 46 16.05 38.51 -4.34
CA GLY A 46 17.13 37.52 -4.21
C GLY A 46 17.16 36.44 -5.31
N VAL A 47 16.16 36.40 -6.19
CA VAL A 47 16.07 35.44 -7.30
C VAL A 47 16.70 36.05 -8.56
N ALA A 48 17.49 35.27 -9.28
CA ALA A 48 18.06 35.73 -10.55
C ALA A 48 16.95 35.98 -11.59
N HIS A 49 16.92 37.19 -12.14
CA HIS A 49 16.01 37.54 -13.23
C HIS A 49 16.61 37.15 -14.58
N ILE A 50 16.63 35.84 -14.88
CA ILE A 50 17.14 35.33 -16.15
C ILE A 50 16.11 35.56 -17.26
N SER A 51 16.42 36.48 -18.17
CA SER A 51 15.58 36.81 -19.33
C SER A 51 15.78 35.86 -20.53
N ALA A 52 16.92 35.17 -20.60
CA ALA A 52 17.23 34.21 -21.66
C ALA A 52 18.15 33.10 -21.12
N GLY A 53 17.84 31.85 -21.45
CA GLY A 53 18.66 30.69 -21.09
C GLY A 53 18.47 29.53 -22.06
N PRO A 54 19.48 28.65 -22.22
CA PRO A 54 19.35 27.47 -23.05
C PRO A 54 18.32 26.51 -22.47
N GLY A 55 17.39 26.01 -23.30
CA GLY A 55 16.41 25.00 -22.89
C GLY A 55 14.97 25.34 -23.26
N ARG A 56 14.03 24.78 -22.50
CA ARG A 56 12.60 25.00 -22.71
C ARG A 56 12.23 26.41 -22.24
N SER A 57 11.39 27.10 -22.99
CA SER A 57 10.85 28.41 -22.62
C SER A 57 9.34 28.42 -22.70
N PHE A 58 8.67 29.21 -21.86
CA PHE A 58 7.22 29.43 -21.94
C PHE A 58 6.91 30.90 -22.22
N VAL A 59 5.76 31.17 -22.84
CA VAL A 59 5.28 32.54 -23.06
C VAL A 59 4.67 33.04 -21.76
N ALA A 60 5.31 34.04 -21.15
CA ALA A 60 4.93 34.59 -19.86
C ALA A 60 3.80 35.61 -19.97
N ASN A 61 3.78 36.41 -21.04
CA ASN A 61 2.85 37.52 -21.23
C ASN A 61 2.24 37.53 -22.64
N GLU A 62 1.10 38.21 -22.81
CA GLU A 62 0.39 38.38 -24.09
C GLU A 62 1.24 39.07 -25.17
N LEU A 63 2.25 39.86 -24.76
CA LEU A 63 3.25 40.50 -25.63
C LEU A 63 4.28 39.50 -26.21
N GLY A 64 4.14 38.21 -25.95
CA GLY A 64 5.03 37.17 -26.48
C GLY A 64 6.36 37.02 -25.74
N GLN A 65 6.54 37.67 -24.59
CA GLN A 65 7.75 37.55 -23.78
C GLN A 65 7.96 36.09 -23.37
N ARG A 66 9.13 35.53 -23.71
CA ARG A 66 9.49 34.14 -23.35
C ARG A 66 10.42 34.13 -22.15
N LEU A 67 10.11 33.30 -21.15
CA LEU A 67 10.95 33.05 -19.99
C LEU A 67 11.45 31.61 -19.99
N PRO A 68 12.66 31.34 -19.47
CA PRO A 68 13.19 29.99 -19.34
C PRO A 68 12.35 29.17 -18.34
N LEU A 69 12.02 27.94 -18.73
CA LEU A 69 11.37 26.95 -17.89
C LEU A 69 12.44 26.08 -17.22
N HIS A 70 12.70 26.35 -15.94
CA HIS A 70 13.62 25.55 -15.14
C HIS A 70 12.93 24.28 -14.63
N ILE A 71 13.61 23.15 -14.79
CA ILE A 71 13.18 21.87 -14.23
C ILE A 71 14.06 21.62 -13.01
N LEU A 72 13.43 21.57 -11.83
CA LEU A 72 14.10 21.25 -10.57
C LEU A 72 13.57 19.93 -10.03
N GLU A 73 14.47 19.16 -9.44
CA GLU A 73 14.08 18.02 -8.63
C GLU A 73 13.59 18.51 -7.26
N SER A 74 12.59 17.83 -6.68
CA SER A 74 11.99 18.22 -5.40
C SER A 74 13.02 18.32 -4.26
N ILE A 75 14.10 17.52 -4.34
CA ILE A 75 15.18 17.52 -3.35
C ILE A 75 16.03 18.80 -3.40
N GLN A 76 16.06 19.51 -4.54
CA GLN A 76 16.81 20.75 -4.74
C GLN A 76 16.10 21.98 -4.16
N LEU A 77 14.82 21.86 -3.78
CA LEU A 77 14.09 22.95 -3.14
C LEU A 77 14.67 23.30 -1.78
N THR A 78 15.11 22.31 -1.00
CA THR A 78 15.69 22.55 0.33
C THR A 78 16.95 23.41 0.30
N PRO A 79 17.99 23.11 -0.49
CA PRO A 79 19.16 23.98 -0.58
C PRO A 79 18.83 25.34 -1.22
N LEU A 80 17.89 25.40 -2.16
CA LEU A 80 17.42 26.67 -2.75
C LEU A 80 16.76 27.58 -1.71
N MET A 81 15.84 27.04 -0.89
CA MET A 81 15.22 27.78 0.20
C MET A 81 16.24 28.27 1.22
N SER A 82 17.20 27.42 1.56
CA SER A 82 18.30 27.79 2.46
C SER A 82 19.15 28.92 1.88
N GLY A 83 19.47 28.85 0.60
CA GLY A 83 20.23 29.89 -0.11
C GLY A 83 19.48 31.22 -0.16
N LEU A 84 18.18 31.21 -0.47
CA LEU A 84 17.34 32.42 -0.49
C LEU A 84 17.20 33.07 0.90
N LEU A 85 17.19 32.27 1.96
CA LEU A 85 17.14 32.77 3.34
C LEU A 85 18.52 33.15 3.91
N GLY A 86 19.61 32.86 3.19
CA GLY A 86 20.97 33.03 3.71
C GLY A 86 21.30 32.09 4.87
N LEU A 87 20.59 30.97 5.01
CA LEU A 87 20.79 29.98 6.07
C LEU A 87 21.69 28.82 5.61
N PRO A 88 22.39 28.13 6.52
CA PRO A 88 23.13 26.92 6.17
C PRO A 88 22.18 25.79 5.78
N THR A 89 22.54 25.02 4.75
CA THR A 89 21.68 23.92 4.29
C THR A 89 21.50 22.86 5.38
N PRO A 90 20.28 22.32 5.60
CA PRO A 90 20.03 21.32 6.63
C PRO A 90 20.94 20.10 6.55
N VAL A 91 21.30 19.53 7.72
CA VAL A 91 22.32 18.47 7.86
C VAL A 91 22.01 17.20 7.06
N HIS A 92 20.73 16.87 6.84
CA HIS A 92 20.32 15.67 6.09
C HIS A 92 19.93 15.96 4.64
N ASN A 93 20.22 17.16 4.13
CA ASN A 93 19.96 17.50 2.75
C ASN A 93 20.85 16.66 1.81
N ARG A 94 20.27 16.14 0.74
CA ARG A 94 20.99 15.50 -0.39
C ARG A 94 20.82 16.26 -1.70
N GLY A 95 20.04 17.34 -1.71
CA GLY A 95 19.84 18.17 -2.88
C GLY A 95 21.04 19.04 -3.17
N GLN A 96 21.27 19.26 -4.47
CA GLN A 96 22.29 20.16 -4.99
C GLN A 96 21.62 21.48 -5.36
N LEU A 97 22.21 22.60 -4.95
CA LEU A 97 21.79 23.91 -5.42
C LEU A 97 22.17 24.07 -6.90
N SER A 98 21.18 24.30 -7.77
CA SER A 98 21.43 24.58 -9.19
C SER A 98 21.96 26.00 -9.38
N ALA A 99 22.94 26.13 -10.28
CA ALA A 99 23.57 27.40 -10.58
C ALA A 99 22.62 28.37 -11.32
N GLY A 100 22.82 29.67 -11.11
CA GLY A 100 22.13 30.76 -11.77
C GLY A 100 20.75 31.10 -11.20
N LEU A 101 20.31 30.51 -10.10
CA LEU A 101 18.99 30.81 -9.51
C LEU A 101 19.00 31.99 -8.53
N LEU A 102 20.16 32.37 -8.01
CA LEU A 102 20.32 33.45 -7.04
C LEU A 102 20.90 34.68 -7.73
N ASN A 103 20.46 35.88 -7.34
CA ASN A 103 20.75 37.11 -8.09
C ASN A 103 22.22 37.56 -8.00
N ASP A 104 22.85 37.41 -6.85
CA ASP A 104 24.23 37.86 -6.61
C ASP A 104 25.23 36.70 -6.62
N SER A 105 26.32 36.88 -7.38
CA SER A 105 27.41 35.91 -7.53
C SER A 105 28.10 35.56 -6.21
N MET A 106 28.24 36.51 -5.27
CA MET A 106 28.84 36.24 -3.97
C MET A 106 27.89 35.42 -3.09
N HIS A 107 26.62 35.82 -3.00
CA HIS A 107 25.60 35.07 -2.27
C HIS A 107 25.40 33.65 -2.83
N GLU A 108 25.39 33.51 -4.15
CA GLU A 108 25.28 32.21 -4.80
C GLU A 108 26.50 31.32 -4.52
N ALA A 109 27.71 31.86 -4.64
CA ALA A 109 28.93 31.14 -4.31
C ALA A 109 28.96 30.70 -2.85
N HIS A 110 28.48 31.55 -1.93
CA HIS A 110 28.39 31.19 -0.52
C HIS A 110 27.37 30.09 -0.27
N ALA A 111 26.18 30.17 -0.86
CA ALA A 111 25.12 29.18 -0.70
C ALA A 111 25.52 27.82 -1.30
N THR A 112 26.12 27.81 -2.49
CA THR A 112 26.62 26.59 -3.15
C THR A 112 27.78 25.96 -2.38
N TYR A 113 28.72 26.78 -1.89
CA TYR A 113 29.81 26.31 -1.02
C TYR A 113 29.28 25.69 0.28
N ASN A 114 28.35 26.35 0.98
CA ASN A 114 27.74 25.81 2.20
C ASN A 114 27.00 24.49 1.93
N ASN A 115 26.30 24.38 0.80
CA ASN A 115 25.65 23.15 0.38
C ASN A 115 26.66 22.02 0.14
N ALA A 116 27.75 22.30 -0.57
CA ALA A 116 28.83 21.35 -0.81
C ALA A 116 29.53 20.92 0.49
N GLN A 117 29.80 21.87 1.39
CA GLN A 117 30.41 21.59 2.69
C GLN A 117 29.55 20.63 3.54
N GLN A 118 28.23 20.80 3.54
CA GLN A 118 27.33 19.90 4.25
C GLN A 118 27.37 18.47 3.67
N LEU A 119 27.37 18.33 2.34
CA LEU A 119 27.53 17.02 1.69
C LEU A 119 28.90 16.39 1.98
N LEU A 120 29.97 17.20 1.99
CA LEU A 120 31.32 16.77 2.34
C LEU A 120 31.39 16.23 3.76
N ASN A 121 30.77 16.92 4.73
CA ASN A 121 30.70 16.47 6.11
C ASN A 121 29.95 15.13 6.25
N GLN A 122 28.86 14.94 5.50
CA GLN A 122 28.14 13.66 5.45
C GLN A 122 29.03 12.55 4.88
N ALA A 123 29.75 12.81 3.79
CA ALA A 123 30.66 11.84 3.20
C ALA A 123 31.81 11.47 4.15
N GLN A 124 32.40 12.45 4.84
CA GLN A 124 33.41 12.22 5.90
C GLN A 124 32.88 11.29 6.98
N TYR A 125 31.66 11.57 7.47
CA TYR A 125 31.04 10.77 8.53
C TYR A 125 30.88 9.30 8.11
N VAL A 126 30.35 9.05 6.91
CA VAL A 126 30.07 7.70 6.42
C VAL A 126 31.37 6.93 6.12
N LEU A 127 32.36 7.60 5.51
CA LEU A 127 33.71 7.05 5.30
C LEU A 127 34.36 6.65 6.63
N HIS A 128 34.34 7.57 7.60
CA HIS A 128 34.91 7.34 8.90
C HIS A 128 34.21 6.16 9.59
N GLN A 129 32.88 6.08 9.50
CA GLN A 129 32.12 4.96 10.05
C GLN A 129 32.53 3.61 9.47
N HIS A 130 32.77 3.51 8.15
CA HIS A 130 33.28 2.28 7.54
C HIS A 130 34.73 1.98 7.97
N SER A 131 35.59 2.99 8.02
CA SER A 131 37.03 2.82 8.35
C SER A 131 37.29 2.37 9.80
N ARG A 132 36.29 2.45 10.69
CA ARG A 132 36.41 2.01 12.10
C ARG A 132 36.62 0.51 12.27
N GLY A 133 36.26 -0.30 11.28
CA GLY A 133 36.42 -1.75 11.32
C GLY A 133 37.85 -2.20 11.08
N LEU A 134 38.29 -3.26 11.74
CA LEU A 134 39.62 -3.85 11.54
C LEU A 134 39.76 -4.48 10.14
N LEU A 135 38.65 -4.95 9.57
CA LEU A 135 38.60 -5.55 8.23
C LEU A 135 38.42 -4.51 7.11
N SER A 136 38.37 -3.21 7.44
CA SER A 136 38.09 -2.15 6.47
C SER A 136 39.11 -2.09 5.32
N ASN A 137 40.38 -2.41 5.59
CA ASN A 137 41.45 -2.41 4.58
C ASN A 137 41.34 -3.58 3.58
N LEU A 138 40.71 -4.70 3.98
CA LEU A 138 40.49 -5.85 3.09
C LEU A 138 39.24 -5.65 2.21
N MET A 139 38.37 -4.72 2.61
CA MET A 139 37.08 -4.47 1.98
C MET A 139 37.19 -3.48 0.82
N PRO A 140 36.34 -3.61 -0.21
CA PRO A 140 36.31 -2.66 -1.32
C PRO A 140 35.88 -1.28 -0.84
N SER A 141 36.71 -0.27 -1.08
CA SER A 141 36.43 1.13 -0.77
C SER A 141 36.12 1.93 -2.04
N HIS A 142 35.40 3.04 -1.88
CA HIS A 142 35.26 4.03 -2.94
C HIS A 142 36.61 4.74 -3.17
N TRP A 143 36.85 5.28 -4.38
CA TRP A 143 38.11 5.96 -4.72
C TRP A 143 38.31 7.29 -3.97
N LEU A 144 37.21 7.89 -3.49
CA LEU A 144 37.22 9.14 -2.73
C LEU A 144 37.69 8.87 -1.29
N ASN A 145 38.93 9.23 -1.00
CA ASN A 145 39.55 9.05 0.32
C ASN A 145 39.43 10.31 1.18
N GLU A 146 39.62 10.17 2.50
CA GLU A 146 39.56 11.29 3.45
C GLU A 146 40.56 12.41 3.10
N GLN A 147 41.75 12.05 2.60
CA GLN A 147 42.76 13.02 2.15
C GLN A 147 42.28 13.86 0.95
N LEU A 148 41.67 13.22 -0.04
CA LEU A 148 41.10 13.91 -1.20
C LEU A 148 39.98 14.85 -0.76
N LEU A 149 39.13 14.40 0.17
CA LEU A 149 38.04 15.18 0.73
C LEU A 149 38.53 16.45 1.46
N LYS A 150 39.61 16.33 2.23
CA LYS A 150 40.29 17.47 2.88
C LYS A 150 40.93 18.40 1.84
N SER A 151 41.57 17.86 0.81
CA SER A 151 42.15 18.66 -0.27
C SER A 151 41.09 19.51 -0.98
N PHE A 152 39.90 18.94 -1.21
CA PHE A 152 38.81 19.66 -1.84
C PHE A 152 38.28 20.82 -0.99
N LEU A 153 38.12 20.60 0.32
CA LEU A 153 37.74 21.66 1.26
C LEU A 153 38.80 22.77 1.32
N ASN A 154 40.08 22.41 1.33
CA ASN A 154 41.17 23.39 1.37
C ASN A 154 41.17 24.26 0.10
N ASN A 155 41.00 23.65 -1.08
CA ASN A 155 40.92 24.39 -2.34
C ASN A 155 39.70 25.30 -2.41
N ALA A 156 38.53 24.85 -1.96
CA ALA A 156 37.34 25.68 -1.90
C ALA A 156 37.52 26.89 -0.96
N ASN A 157 38.11 26.67 0.23
CA ASN A 157 38.45 27.74 1.16
C ASN A 157 39.46 28.74 0.58
N LEU A 158 40.43 28.27 -0.21
CA LEU A 158 41.37 29.14 -0.92
C LEU A 158 40.65 30.02 -1.96
N LEU A 159 39.77 29.45 -2.78
CA LEU A 159 38.98 30.20 -3.76
C LEU A 159 38.07 31.24 -3.10
N TRP A 160 37.47 30.91 -1.95
CA TRP A 160 36.70 31.84 -1.14
C TRP A 160 37.56 33.02 -0.65
N ARG A 161 38.74 32.73 -0.08
CA ARG A 161 39.68 33.77 0.39
C ARG A 161 40.20 34.66 -0.74
N GLN A 162 40.39 34.09 -1.93
CA GLN A 162 40.79 34.81 -3.13
C GLN A 162 39.64 35.60 -3.78
N GLN A 163 38.43 35.58 -3.21
CA GLN A 163 37.22 36.23 -3.74
C GLN A 163 36.86 35.81 -5.18
N ARG A 164 37.24 34.60 -5.59
CA ARG A 164 36.92 34.07 -6.93
C ARG A 164 35.58 33.34 -6.91
N PHE A 165 34.49 34.09 -6.74
CA PHE A 165 33.15 33.54 -6.49
C PHE A 165 32.62 32.66 -7.62
N LEU A 166 32.73 33.08 -8.87
CA LEU A 166 32.27 32.28 -10.03
C LEU A 166 32.97 30.92 -10.11
N THR A 167 34.29 30.90 -9.95
CA THR A 167 35.05 29.64 -9.96
C THR A 167 34.75 28.76 -8.75
N LEU A 168 34.41 29.35 -7.59
CA LEU A 168 34.00 28.61 -6.41
C LEU A 168 32.65 27.92 -6.63
N THR A 169 31.69 28.62 -7.24
CA THR A 169 30.38 28.07 -7.61
C THR A 169 30.55 26.89 -8.54
N GLU A 170 31.33 27.03 -9.61
CA GLU A 170 31.58 25.96 -10.59
C GLU A 170 32.32 24.77 -9.95
N TYR A 171 33.37 25.04 -9.16
CA TYR A 171 34.13 24.01 -8.48
C TYR A 171 33.28 23.22 -7.48
N SER A 172 32.47 23.91 -6.67
CA SER A 172 31.56 23.28 -5.70
C SER A 172 30.46 22.50 -6.42
N GLY A 173 29.89 23.07 -7.49
CA GLY A 173 28.90 22.45 -8.36
C GLY A 173 29.37 21.12 -8.95
N ASN A 174 30.60 21.08 -9.49
CA ASN A 174 31.18 19.89 -10.09
C ASN A 174 31.56 18.81 -9.06
N LEU A 175 31.84 19.22 -7.82
CA LEU A 175 32.24 18.31 -6.75
C LEU A 175 31.04 17.58 -6.12
N MET A 176 29.91 18.25 -5.91
CA MET A 176 28.75 17.68 -5.21
C MET A 176 28.26 16.33 -5.79
N PRO A 177 28.16 16.12 -7.12
CA PRO A 177 27.80 14.83 -7.68
C PRO A 177 28.73 13.68 -7.28
N THR A 178 30.04 13.92 -7.27
CA THR A 178 31.04 12.91 -6.90
C THR A 178 30.97 12.55 -5.41
N VAL A 179 30.70 13.54 -4.56
CA VAL A 179 30.50 13.36 -3.12
C VAL A 179 29.22 12.56 -2.86
N LEU A 180 28.13 12.87 -3.57
CA LEU A 180 26.88 12.12 -3.46
C LEU A 180 27.04 10.66 -3.90
N GLN A 181 27.79 10.38 -4.97
CA GLN A 181 28.13 9.01 -5.36
C GLN A 181 28.90 8.26 -4.26
N CYS A 182 29.84 8.92 -3.58
CA CYS A 182 30.56 8.35 -2.44
C CYS A 182 29.60 8.04 -1.27
N ILE A 183 28.70 8.96 -0.93
CA ILE A 183 27.68 8.75 0.11
C ILE A 183 26.79 7.55 -0.26
N ASP A 184 26.29 7.53 -1.49
CA ASP A 184 25.38 6.48 -1.95
C ASP A 184 26.05 5.10 -1.98
N TYR A 185 27.34 5.01 -2.32
CA TYR A 185 28.10 3.77 -2.27
C TYR A 185 28.10 3.16 -0.86
N TYR A 186 28.45 3.95 0.16
CA TYR A 186 28.58 3.44 1.52
C TYR A 186 27.24 3.27 2.24
N VAL A 187 26.24 4.09 1.93
CA VAL A 187 24.87 3.91 2.43
C VAL A 187 24.29 2.57 1.94
N HIS A 188 24.59 2.19 0.70
CA HIS A 188 24.10 0.93 0.10
C HIS A 188 25.09 -0.23 0.24
N TYR A 189 26.16 -0.07 1.01
CA TYR A 189 27.28 -1.01 1.08
C TYR A 189 26.85 -2.45 1.39
N TYR A 190 26.09 -2.62 2.47
CA TYR A 190 25.62 -3.94 2.91
C TYR A 190 24.32 -4.39 2.23
N ARG A 191 23.77 -3.62 1.28
CA ARG A 191 22.42 -3.86 0.75
C ARG A 191 22.26 -5.26 0.16
N ARG A 192 23.18 -5.70 -0.70
CA ARG A 192 23.10 -7.03 -1.34
C ARG A 192 23.16 -8.15 -0.30
N GLY A 193 24.05 -8.01 0.69
CA GLY A 193 24.18 -8.95 1.80
C GLY A 193 22.91 -9.01 2.65
N LEU A 194 22.35 -7.85 3.01
CA LEU A 194 21.09 -7.75 3.75
C LEU A 194 19.90 -8.33 2.99
N LEU A 195 19.85 -8.13 1.67
CA LEU A 195 18.80 -8.66 0.83
C LEU A 195 18.88 -10.19 0.72
N LEU A 196 20.08 -10.75 0.54
CA LEU A 196 20.28 -12.20 0.56
C LEU A 196 19.99 -12.79 1.96
N ALA A 197 20.46 -12.14 3.02
CA ALA A 197 20.22 -12.56 4.39
C ALA A 197 18.71 -12.58 4.69
N SER A 198 17.99 -11.49 4.42
CA SER A 198 16.54 -11.43 4.62
C SER A 198 15.79 -12.47 3.77
N ALA A 199 16.19 -12.72 2.52
CA ALA A 199 15.63 -13.81 1.72
C ALA A 199 15.87 -15.19 2.36
N CYS A 200 17.07 -15.45 2.88
CA CYS A 200 17.38 -16.68 3.61
C CYS A 200 16.56 -16.78 4.91
N ALA A 201 16.35 -15.68 5.63
CA ALA A 201 15.48 -15.64 6.81
C ALA A 201 14.03 -16.00 6.44
N PHE A 202 13.48 -15.46 5.35
CA PHE A 202 12.14 -15.84 4.86
C PHE A 202 12.06 -17.33 4.50
N LEU A 203 13.08 -17.88 3.84
CA LEU A 203 13.10 -19.30 3.51
C LEU A 203 13.14 -20.18 4.77
N GLY A 204 13.98 -19.84 5.76
CA GLY A 204 14.03 -20.54 7.04
C GLY A 204 12.69 -20.47 7.79
N TRP A 205 12.06 -19.31 7.81
CA TRP A 205 10.73 -19.10 8.39
C TRP A 205 9.63 -19.89 7.66
N LEU A 206 9.63 -19.90 6.33
CA LEU A 206 8.71 -20.70 5.51
C LEU A 206 8.86 -22.19 5.80
N LEU A 207 10.09 -22.69 5.94
CA LEU A 207 10.36 -24.08 6.29
C LEU A 207 9.80 -24.45 7.67
N GLN A 208 9.92 -23.57 8.68
CA GLN A 208 9.32 -23.78 10.00
C GLN A 208 7.79 -23.86 9.93
N LEU A 209 7.16 -22.98 9.16
CA LEU A 209 5.70 -22.95 9.01
C LEU A 209 5.17 -24.17 8.27
N CYS A 210 5.87 -24.56 7.20
CA CYS A 210 5.59 -25.79 6.49
C CYS A 210 5.77 -26.97 7.44
N GLY A 211 6.85 -26.99 8.24
CA GLY A 211 7.19 -28.07 9.16
C GLY A 211 7.71 -29.28 8.39
N VAL A 212 8.81 -29.15 7.65
CA VAL A 212 9.39 -30.27 6.88
C VAL A 212 10.11 -31.22 7.83
N PRO A 213 9.92 -32.56 7.75
CA PRO A 213 10.56 -33.46 8.68
C PRO A 213 12.05 -33.58 8.35
N THR A 214 12.88 -33.34 9.36
CA THR A 214 14.31 -33.66 9.36
C THR A 214 14.56 -35.17 9.55
N ALA A 215 13.52 -35.95 9.86
CA ALA A 215 13.60 -37.39 10.14
C ALA A 215 14.09 -38.27 8.97
N ASN A 216 13.96 -37.80 7.72
CA ASN A 216 14.45 -38.53 6.54
C ASN A 216 15.95 -38.29 6.22
N TRP A 217 16.60 -37.35 6.93
CA TRP A 217 18.01 -37.08 6.75
C TRP A 217 18.82 -38.03 7.63
N GLY A 218 19.88 -38.64 7.10
CA GLY A 218 20.76 -39.47 7.92
C GLY A 218 21.32 -38.65 9.08
N GLY A 219 21.43 -39.23 10.28
CA GLY A 219 21.87 -38.51 11.49
C GLY A 219 23.20 -37.74 11.31
N LEU A 220 24.12 -38.29 10.50
CA LEU A 220 25.37 -37.64 10.13
C LEU A 220 25.16 -36.36 9.30
N GLN A 221 24.25 -36.37 8.32
CA GLN A 221 23.96 -35.22 7.45
C GLN A 221 23.35 -34.08 8.25
N LEU A 222 22.43 -34.38 9.17
CA LEU A 222 21.83 -33.38 10.04
C LEU A 222 22.88 -32.75 10.97
N LEU A 223 23.80 -33.55 11.51
CA LEU A 223 24.89 -33.07 12.36
C LEU A 223 25.88 -32.18 11.58
N LEU A 224 26.25 -32.57 10.36
CA LEU A 224 27.07 -31.75 9.45
C LEU A 224 26.38 -30.43 9.11
N CYS A 225 25.09 -30.44 8.76
CA CYS A 225 24.34 -29.22 8.47
C CYS A 225 24.26 -28.28 9.68
N ARG A 226 24.05 -28.82 10.89
CA ARG A 226 24.07 -28.01 12.13
C ARG A 226 25.45 -27.42 12.40
N ALA A 227 26.50 -28.22 12.28
CA ALA A 227 27.88 -27.76 12.45
C ALA A 227 28.23 -26.64 11.45
N LEU A 228 27.87 -26.81 10.17
CA LEU A 228 28.05 -25.79 9.14
C LEU A 228 27.29 -24.51 9.46
N LEU A 229 26.03 -24.62 9.91
CA LEU A 229 25.21 -23.46 10.26
C LEU A 229 25.80 -22.67 11.45
N HIS A 230 26.27 -23.38 12.49
CA HIS A 230 26.95 -22.76 13.63
C HIS A 230 28.28 -22.12 13.22
N LEU A 231 29.05 -22.76 12.32
CA LEU A 231 30.27 -22.18 11.76
C LEU A 231 29.97 -20.88 11.00
N VAL A 232 28.95 -20.87 10.14
CA VAL A 232 28.53 -19.66 9.41
C VAL A 232 28.09 -18.57 10.37
N MET A 233 27.32 -18.90 11.41
CA MET A 233 26.92 -17.96 12.45
C MET A 233 28.13 -17.36 13.18
N LEU A 234 29.11 -18.19 13.57
CA LEU A 234 30.34 -17.74 14.23
C LEU A 234 31.14 -16.80 13.33
N LEU A 235 31.30 -17.16 12.05
CA LEU A 235 32.01 -16.33 11.07
C LEU A 235 31.31 -14.98 10.84
N LEU A 236 29.98 -14.97 10.72
CA LEU A 236 29.19 -13.74 10.59
C LEU A 236 29.26 -12.88 11.86
N LEU A 237 29.23 -13.49 13.03
CA LEU A 237 29.37 -12.77 14.31
C LEU A 237 30.75 -12.13 14.41
N LEU A 238 31.80 -12.90 14.13
CA LEU A 238 33.17 -12.41 14.11
C LEU A 238 33.32 -11.24 13.11
N PHE A 239 32.78 -11.40 11.90
CA PHE A 239 32.75 -10.35 10.88
C PHE A 239 32.07 -9.07 11.38
N VAL A 240 30.86 -9.19 11.94
CA VAL A 240 30.09 -8.05 12.47
C VAL A 240 30.85 -7.32 13.57
N LEU A 241 31.50 -8.06 14.48
CA LEU A 241 32.26 -7.50 15.60
C LEU A 241 33.56 -6.83 15.12
N LEU A 242 34.34 -7.52 14.28
CA LEU A 242 35.61 -7.01 13.75
C LEU A 242 35.40 -5.79 12.85
N GLN A 243 34.35 -5.80 12.03
CA GLN A 243 34.02 -4.69 11.13
C GLN A 243 33.21 -3.58 11.82
N ARG A 244 32.74 -3.79 13.06
CA ARG A 244 31.91 -2.85 13.83
C ARG A 244 30.68 -2.39 13.06
N VAL A 245 29.98 -3.35 12.45
CA VAL A 245 28.77 -3.10 11.67
C VAL A 245 27.66 -2.53 12.58
N PRO A 246 26.86 -1.54 12.13
CA PRO A 246 25.78 -0.97 12.92
C PRO A 246 24.82 -2.05 13.45
N TRP A 247 24.38 -1.91 14.69
CA TRP A 247 23.62 -2.95 15.40
C TRP A 247 22.38 -3.46 14.65
N LEU A 248 21.67 -2.59 13.94
CA LEU A 248 20.46 -2.96 13.19
C LEU A 248 20.80 -3.82 11.96
N THR A 249 21.84 -3.43 11.21
CA THR A 249 22.34 -4.22 10.08
C THR A 249 22.94 -5.54 10.55
N SER A 250 23.60 -5.54 11.70
CA SER A 250 24.14 -6.74 12.34
C SER A 250 23.05 -7.73 12.73
N GLY A 251 21.97 -7.26 13.36
CA GLY A 251 20.83 -8.09 13.72
C GLY A 251 20.17 -8.74 12.49
N LEU A 252 20.01 -7.98 11.41
CA LEU A 252 19.44 -8.49 10.16
C LEU A 252 20.35 -9.51 9.44
N LEU A 253 21.67 -9.33 9.47
CA LEU A 253 22.63 -10.28 8.89
C LEU A 253 22.68 -11.60 9.68
N LEU A 254 22.51 -11.54 11.01
CA LEU A 254 22.55 -12.72 11.89
C LEU A 254 21.22 -13.47 11.96
N LEU A 255 20.09 -12.78 11.75
CA LEU A 255 18.73 -13.34 11.81
C LEU A 255 18.53 -14.68 11.06
N PRO A 256 19.07 -14.89 9.84
CA PRO A 256 18.86 -16.13 9.12
C PRO A 256 19.41 -17.32 9.90
N THR A 257 20.63 -17.21 10.44
CA THR A 257 21.24 -18.31 11.19
C THR A 257 20.40 -18.73 12.39
N LEU A 258 19.80 -17.78 13.11
CA LEU A 258 18.89 -18.05 14.24
C LEU A 258 17.57 -18.70 13.83
N LEU A 259 17.03 -18.35 12.67
CA LEU A 259 15.81 -18.99 12.16
C LEU A 259 16.09 -20.39 11.63
N TRP A 260 17.24 -20.60 10.97
CA TRP A 260 17.59 -21.89 10.43
C TRP A 260 18.00 -22.90 11.52
N THR A 261 18.62 -22.48 12.64
CA THR A 261 18.84 -23.39 13.79
C THR A 261 17.52 -23.94 14.30
N ARG A 262 16.55 -23.06 14.56
CA ARG A 262 15.21 -23.44 14.99
C ARG A 262 14.46 -24.29 13.96
N ALA A 263 14.62 -24.00 12.66
CA ALA A 263 14.01 -24.80 11.60
C ALA A 263 14.52 -26.25 11.58
N MET A 264 15.77 -26.46 11.98
CA MET A 264 16.39 -27.79 12.05
C MET A 264 16.08 -28.56 13.35
N GLU A 265 15.46 -27.91 14.34
CA GLU A 265 14.97 -28.51 15.58
C GLU A 265 13.52 -28.98 15.45
N THR A 266 12.73 -28.36 14.56
CA THR A 266 11.33 -28.72 14.38
C THR A 266 11.18 -30.06 13.65
N ASN A 267 10.92 -31.13 14.40
CA ASN A 267 10.57 -32.47 13.90
C ASN A 267 9.09 -32.57 13.51
N VAL A 268 8.57 -31.60 12.75
CA VAL A 268 7.19 -31.70 12.25
C VAL A 268 7.22 -32.43 10.92
N GLU A 269 6.34 -33.41 10.73
CA GLU A 269 6.14 -34.02 9.41
C GLU A 269 5.17 -33.18 8.58
N CYS A 270 5.69 -32.55 7.53
CA CYS A 270 4.87 -31.97 6.48
C CYS A 270 5.44 -32.38 5.14
N ARG A 271 4.75 -33.35 4.54
CA ARG A 271 4.88 -33.64 3.12
C ARG A 271 4.29 -32.44 2.37
N VAL A 272 5.09 -31.81 1.51
CA VAL A 272 4.56 -30.78 0.60
C VAL A 272 3.52 -31.44 -0.29
N THR A 273 2.25 -31.24 0.06
CA THR A 273 1.15 -31.84 -0.69
C THR A 273 0.91 -31.04 -1.97
N ARG A 274 0.36 -31.70 -3.00
CA ARG A 274 -0.05 -31.03 -4.26
C ARG A 274 -0.90 -29.78 -4.02
N HIS A 275 -1.72 -29.78 -2.96
CA HIS A 275 -2.56 -28.62 -2.60
C HIS A 275 -1.78 -27.45 -2.02
N GLN A 276 -0.69 -27.70 -1.29
CA GLN A 276 0.22 -26.64 -0.83
C GLN A 276 0.98 -26.04 -2.01
N LEU A 277 1.45 -26.86 -2.96
CA LEU A 277 2.06 -26.34 -4.18
C LEU A 277 1.09 -25.45 -4.97
N LEU A 278 -0.17 -25.88 -5.10
CA LEU A 278 -1.21 -25.10 -5.74
C LEU A 278 -1.50 -23.78 -4.99
N SER A 279 -1.46 -23.77 -3.65
CA SER A 279 -1.65 -22.52 -2.88
C SER A 279 -0.51 -21.55 -3.06
N MET A 280 0.73 -22.06 -3.12
CA MET A 280 1.89 -21.23 -3.42
C MET A 280 1.82 -20.66 -4.83
N LEU A 281 1.47 -21.48 -5.82
CA LEU A 281 1.30 -21.03 -7.20
C LEU A 281 0.20 -19.94 -7.29
N MET A 282 -0.94 -20.15 -6.64
CA MET A 282 -2.01 -19.15 -6.54
C MET A 282 -1.49 -17.84 -5.93
N ALA A 283 -0.71 -17.92 -4.85
CA ALA A 283 -0.12 -16.75 -4.20
C ALA A 283 0.84 -16.01 -5.13
N LEU A 284 1.71 -16.73 -5.88
CA LEU A 284 2.55 -16.14 -6.91
C LEU A 284 1.73 -15.46 -8.01
N CYS A 285 0.64 -16.10 -8.48
CA CYS A 285 -0.26 -15.47 -9.45
C CYS A 285 -0.87 -14.19 -8.87
N CYS A 286 -1.28 -14.18 -7.59
CA CYS A 286 -1.78 -12.98 -6.93
C CYS A 286 -0.76 -11.83 -6.95
N VAL A 287 0.56 -12.10 -6.86
CA VAL A 287 1.61 -11.06 -7.01
C VAL A 287 1.47 -10.31 -8.33
N VAL A 288 1.21 -11.01 -9.43
CA VAL A 288 0.98 -10.37 -10.74
C VAL A 288 -0.25 -9.45 -10.69
N GLY A 289 -1.27 -9.83 -9.93
CA GLY A 289 -2.46 -9.02 -9.69
C GLY A 289 -2.19 -7.67 -8.99
N PHE A 290 -1.12 -7.57 -8.18
CA PHE A 290 -0.73 -6.30 -7.56
C PHE A 290 -0.20 -5.28 -8.58
N PHE A 291 0.49 -5.75 -9.62
CA PHE A 291 0.98 -4.90 -10.69
C PHE A 291 -0.10 -4.62 -11.73
N PHE A 292 -0.94 -5.63 -12.00
CA PHE A 292 -1.95 -5.55 -13.04
C PHE A 292 -3.31 -6.05 -12.55
N ARG A 293 -4.21 -5.10 -12.24
CA ARG A 293 -5.57 -5.38 -11.76
C ARG A 293 -6.34 -6.37 -12.63
N ARG A 294 -6.18 -6.34 -13.96
CA ARG A 294 -6.92 -7.26 -14.86
C ARG A 294 -6.58 -8.74 -14.60
N PHE A 295 -5.37 -9.03 -14.14
CA PHE A 295 -4.96 -10.41 -13.85
C PHE A 295 -5.60 -10.94 -12.57
N ILE A 296 -5.85 -10.10 -11.55
CA ILE A 296 -6.53 -10.56 -10.33
C ILE A 296 -7.94 -11.10 -10.64
N ALA A 297 -8.60 -10.52 -11.65
CA ALA A 297 -9.91 -10.96 -12.08
C ALA A 297 -9.88 -12.27 -12.87
N LEU A 298 -8.86 -12.47 -13.72
CA LEU A 298 -8.65 -13.75 -14.40
C LEU A 298 -8.31 -14.87 -13.40
N ILE A 299 -7.50 -14.57 -12.40
CA ILE A 299 -7.17 -15.51 -11.32
C ILE A 299 -8.43 -15.85 -10.52
N TYR A 300 -9.24 -14.85 -10.18
CA TYR A 300 -10.52 -15.04 -9.51
C TYR A 300 -11.49 -15.90 -10.34
N LEU A 301 -11.65 -15.61 -11.64
CA LEU A 301 -12.46 -16.42 -12.55
C LEU A 301 -12.00 -17.89 -12.57
N GLY A 302 -10.70 -18.11 -12.77
CA GLY A 302 -10.13 -19.45 -12.80
C GLY A 302 -10.31 -20.20 -11.49
N PHE A 303 -10.12 -19.52 -10.35
CA PHE A 303 -10.32 -20.08 -9.02
C PHE A 303 -11.78 -20.45 -8.77
N ALA A 304 -12.71 -19.55 -9.09
CA ALA A 304 -14.15 -19.73 -8.91
C ALA A 304 -14.65 -20.92 -9.75
N CYS A 305 -14.29 -20.96 -11.03
CA CYS A 305 -14.61 -22.07 -11.95
C CYS A 305 -14.00 -23.41 -11.49
N TYR A 306 -12.74 -23.43 -11.05
CA TYR A 306 -12.08 -24.66 -10.62
C TYR A 306 -12.73 -25.25 -9.35
N HIS A 307 -12.99 -24.40 -8.35
CA HIS A 307 -13.52 -24.87 -7.07
C HIS A 307 -15.02 -25.16 -7.08
N ASN A 308 -15.79 -24.58 -8.01
CA ASN A 308 -17.22 -24.86 -8.23
C ASN A 308 -17.48 -25.69 -9.49
N ARG A 309 -16.48 -26.41 -10.02
CA ARG A 309 -16.61 -27.22 -11.24
C ARG A 309 -17.76 -28.23 -11.20
N CYS A 310 -18.06 -28.79 -10.03
CA CYS A 310 -19.17 -29.75 -9.87
C CYS A 310 -20.53 -29.08 -10.13
N ALA A 311 -20.71 -27.83 -9.68
CA ALA A 311 -21.92 -27.06 -9.97
C ALA A 311 -22.02 -26.71 -11.47
N LEU A 312 -20.88 -26.44 -12.12
CA LEU A 312 -20.84 -26.17 -13.56
C LEU A 312 -21.29 -27.40 -14.38
N MET A 313 -20.90 -28.60 -13.96
CA MET A 313 -21.23 -29.85 -14.64
C MET A 313 -22.72 -30.20 -14.59
N GLN A 314 -23.41 -29.83 -13.51
CA GLN A 314 -24.83 -30.16 -13.34
C GLN A 314 -25.79 -29.18 -14.02
N ARG A 315 -25.28 -28.06 -14.58
CA ARG A 315 -26.02 -27.10 -15.42
C ARG A 315 -27.35 -26.62 -14.79
N SER A 316 -27.40 -26.44 -13.47
CA SER A 316 -28.59 -25.94 -12.76
C SER A 316 -28.81 -24.44 -13.00
N ARG A 317 -30.05 -23.95 -12.79
CA ARG A 317 -30.37 -22.51 -12.89
C ARG A 317 -29.54 -21.68 -11.92
N SER A 318 -29.32 -22.17 -10.70
CA SER A 318 -28.47 -21.52 -9.69
C SER A 318 -27.00 -21.48 -10.11
N ALA A 319 -26.50 -22.52 -10.80
CA ALA A 319 -25.16 -22.52 -11.37
C ALA A 319 -24.99 -21.50 -12.51
N PHE A 320 -26.02 -21.32 -13.36
CA PHE A 320 -25.99 -20.28 -14.41
C PHE A 320 -26.02 -18.86 -13.82
N LEU A 321 -26.87 -18.62 -12.80
CA LEU A 321 -26.91 -17.34 -12.08
C LEU A 321 -25.57 -17.05 -11.40
N TRP A 322 -24.94 -18.06 -10.81
CA TRP A 322 -23.60 -17.94 -10.23
C TRP A 322 -22.55 -17.59 -11.29
N LEU A 323 -22.53 -18.31 -12.42
CA LEU A 323 -21.59 -18.04 -13.50
C LEU A 323 -21.77 -16.63 -14.06
N LEU A 324 -23.02 -16.16 -14.19
CA LEU A 324 -23.33 -14.79 -14.60
C LEU A 324 -22.74 -13.76 -13.64
N HIS A 325 -22.81 -14.00 -12.32
CA HIS A 325 -22.19 -13.12 -11.32
C HIS A 325 -20.66 -13.10 -11.44
N VAL A 326 -20.03 -14.27 -11.60
CA VAL A 326 -18.58 -14.36 -11.79
C VAL A 326 -18.16 -13.60 -13.06
N CYS A 327 -18.86 -13.81 -14.18
CA CYS A 327 -18.62 -13.08 -15.42
C CYS A 327 -18.82 -11.57 -15.25
N ALA A 328 -19.89 -11.13 -14.59
CA ALA A 328 -20.16 -9.71 -14.32
C ALA A 328 -19.04 -9.07 -13.47
N LEU A 329 -18.58 -9.75 -12.42
CA LEU A 329 -17.46 -9.29 -11.59
C LEU A 329 -16.18 -9.18 -12.40
N THR A 330 -15.89 -10.15 -13.25
CA THR A 330 -14.70 -10.11 -14.13
C THR A 330 -14.78 -8.97 -15.13
N ALA A 331 -15.95 -8.71 -15.73
CA ALA A 331 -16.15 -7.56 -16.62
C ALA A 331 -16.01 -6.23 -15.89
N LEU A 332 -16.56 -6.12 -14.67
CA LEU A 332 -16.49 -4.91 -13.86
C LEU A 332 -15.05 -4.58 -13.43
N SER A 333 -14.20 -5.59 -13.26
CA SER A 333 -12.77 -5.40 -12.94
C SER A 333 -11.97 -4.73 -14.08
N TRP A 334 -12.48 -4.76 -15.30
CA TRP A 334 -11.86 -4.09 -16.46
C TRP A 334 -12.14 -2.59 -16.52
N LEU A 335 -13.13 -2.09 -15.76
CA LEU A 335 -13.38 -0.66 -15.61
C LEU A 335 -12.23 0.05 -14.88
N PRO A 336 -12.01 1.35 -15.09
CA PRO A 336 -10.99 2.12 -14.37
C PRO A 336 -11.20 2.08 -12.84
N PRO A 337 -10.15 2.19 -12.02
CA PRO A 337 -10.25 2.10 -10.56
C PRO A 337 -11.29 3.05 -10.00
N ALA A 338 -12.06 2.59 -9.01
CA ALA A 338 -13.20 3.32 -8.48
C ALA A 338 -12.80 4.30 -7.35
N LEU A 339 -11.76 3.94 -6.58
CA LEU A 339 -11.20 4.76 -5.51
C LEU A 339 -10.58 6.04 -6.07
N GLY A 340 -10.92 7.17 -5.44
CA GLY A 340 -10.39 8.48 -5.82
C GLY A 340 -11.09 9.10 -7.03
N TYR A 341 -12.26 8.59 -7.43
CA TYR A 341 -13.15 9.21 -8.41
C TYR A 341 -14.52 9.49 -7.79
N TRP A 342 -15.14 10.58 -8.22
CA TRP A 342 -16.51 10.95 -7.86
C TRP A 342 -17.45 10.67 -9.03
N GLN A 343 -18.37 9.72 -8.83
CA GLN A 343 -19.35 9.34 -9.86
C GLN A 343 -20.75 9.26 -9.25
N ARG A 344 -21.46 10.39 -9.30
CA ARG A 344 -22.79 10.56 -8.68
C ARG A 344 -23.80 9.48 -9.08
N ASN A 345 -23.97 9.23 -10.38
CA ASN A 345 -25.01 8.31 -10.87
C ASN A 345 -24.73 6.87 -10.45
N TRP A 346 -23.48 6.43 -10.54
CA TRP A 346 -23.07 5.10 -10.11
C TRP A 346 -23.19 4.91 -8.60
N LEU A 347 -22.91 5.95 -7.81
CA LEU A 347 -23.14 5.93 -6.37
C LEU A 347 -24.64 5.78 -6.04
N LEU A 348 -25.53 6.51 -6.72
CA LEU A 348 -26.98 6.39 -6.54
C LEU A 348 -27.49 4.99 -6.89
N VAL A 349 -27.04 4.42 -8.01
CA VAL A 349 -27.35 3.03 -8.38
C VAL A 349 -26.85 2.06 -7.31
N SER A 350 -25.67 2.31 -6.74
CA SER A 350 -25.13 1.48 -5.65
C SER A 350 -25.99 1.52 -4.39
N LEU A 351 -26.49 2.70 -3.99
CA LEU A 351 -27.37 2.84 -2.83
C LEU A 351 -28.70 2.11 -3.04
N LEU A 352 -29.26 2.20 -4.25
CA LEU A 352 -30.50 1.51 -4.61
C LEU A 352 -30.32 -0.02 -4.60
N ILE A 353 -29.24 -0.54 -5.18
CA ILE A 353 -28.97 -1.99 -5.18
C ILE A 353 -28.73 -2.49 -3.75
N THR A 354 -28.06 -1.70 -2.90
CA THR A 354 -27.89 -2.01 -1.47
C THR A 354 -29.23 -2.24 -0.78
N PHE A 355 -30.19 -1.36 -1.05
CA PHE A 355 -31.53 -1.42 -0.47
C PHE A 355 -32.36 -2.59 -1.00
N VAL A 356 -32.30 -2.84 -2.31
CA VAL A 356 -33.13 -3.84 -3.00
C VAL A 356 -32.65 -5.27 -2.76
N ARG A 357 -31.33 -5.48 -2.63
CA ARG A 357 -30.71 -6.81 -2.44
C ARG A 357 -31.43 -7.71 -1.43
N PRO A 358 -31.62 -7.31 -0.15
CA PRO A 358 -32.24 -8.19 0.84
C PRO A 358 -33.68 -8.59 0.52
N LEU A 359 -34.40 -7.74 -0.22
CA LEU A 359 -35.78 -8.01 -0.66
C LEU A 359 -35.81 -9.03 -1.80
N VAL A 360 -34.95 -8.83 -2.81
CA VAL A 360 -34.82 -9.77 -3.94
C VAL A 360 -34.34 -11.13 -3.47
N CYS A 361 -33.40 -11.14 -2.52
CA CYS A 361 -32.84 -12.38 -2.00
C CYS A 361 -33.76 -13.15 -1.07
N ARG A 362 -34.92 -12.58 -0.73
CA ARG A 362 -35.82 -13.03 0.35
C ARG A 362 -35.03 -13.42 1.60
N SER A 363 -33.93 -12.71 1.87
CA SER A 363 -33.02 -13.04 2.95
C SER A 363 -33.54 -12.51 4.28
N LEU A 364 -34.32 -11.42 4.24
CA LEU A 364 -35.01 -10.84 5.39
C LEU A 364 -36.52 -11.07 5.29
N HIS A 365 -37.09 -11.72 6.31
CA HIS A 365 -38.52 -11.98 6.40
C HIS A 365 -39.24 -10.87 7.18
N TRP A 366 -40.20 -10.20 6.55
CA TRP A 366 -41.04 -9.16 7.16
C TRP A 366 -41.80 -9.61 8.42
N ALA A 367 -42.05 -10.92 8.55
CA ALA A 367 -42.74 -11.52 9.68
C ALA A 367 -42.01 -11.30 11.01
N SER A 368 -40.67 -11.35 11.01
CA SER A 368 -39.89 -11.14 12.24
C SER A 368 -39.68 -9.65 12.52
N ALA A 369 -39.86 -9.25 13.77
CA ALA A 369 -39.67 -7.86 14.20
C ALA A 369 -38.24 -7.35 13.99
N LEU A 370 -37.23 -8.23 14.15
CA LEU A 370 -35.81 -7.90 13.97
C LEU A 370 -35.50 -7.52 12.51
N HIS A 371 -35.90 -8.35 11.54
CA HIS A 371 -35.69 -8.08 10.12
C HIS A 371 -36.42 -6.81 9.68
N ARG A 372 -37.65 -6.59 10.19
CA ARG A 372 -38.44 -5.38 9.89
C ARG A 372 -37.75 -4.11 10.38
N ARG A 373 -37.24 -4.11 11.61
CA ARG A 373 -36.50 -2.98 12.19
C ARG A 373 -35.24 -2.68 11.36
N SER A 374 -34.44 -3.69 11.02
CA SER A 374 -33.24 -3.51 10.19
C SER A 374 -33.58 -2.95 8.80
N LEU A 375 -34.64 -3.44 8.16
CA LEU A 375 -35.08 -2.94 6.86
C LEU A 375 -35.46 -1.46 6.89
N ILE A 376 -36.22 -1.03 7.91
CA ILE A 376 -36.64 0.36 8.09
C ILE A 376 -35.44 1.24 8.38
N CYS A 377 -34.60 0.88 9.36
CA CYS A 377 -33.42 1.66 9.74
C CYS A 377 -32.46 1.85 8.56
N ASN A 378 -32.11 0.76 7.87
CA ASN A 378 -31.19 0.80 6.75
C ASN A 378 -31.79 1.51 5.54
N GLY A 379 -33.09 1.32 5.28
CA GLY A 379 -33.81 2.03 4.24
C GLY A 379 -33.81 3.55 4.43
N LEU A 380 -34.09 4.02 5.66
CA LEU A 380 -34.06 5.45 6.00
C LEU A 380 -32.65 6.05 5.83
N VAL A 381 -31.62 5.32 6.28
CA VAL A 381 -30.22 5.78 6.16
C VAL A 381 -29.77 5.83 4.69
N LEU A 382 -30.11 4.84 3.88
CA LEU A 382 -29.80 4.86 2.44
C LEU A 382 -30.58 5.94 1.69
N LEU A 383 -31.85 6.16 2.05
CA LEU A 383 -32.69 7.21 1.44
C LEU A 383 -32.14 8.60 1.76
N THR A 384 -31.79 8.87 3.02
CA THR A 384 -31.18 10.14 3.43
C THR A 384 -29.84 10.37 2.75
N ALA A 385 -29.01 9.34 2.57
CA ALA A 385 -27.78 9.41 1.79
C ALA A 385 -28.04 9.73 0.31
N ALA A 386 -29.03 9.09 -0.33
CA ALA A 386 -29.39 9.35 -1.71
C ALA A 386 -29.91 10.79 -1.92
N LEU A 387 -30.76 11.28 -1.00
CA LEU A 387 -31.26 12.66 -1.01
C LEU A 387 -30.12 13.68 -0.86
N HIS A 388 -29.14 13.39 -0.01
CA HIS A 388 -27.97 14.27 0.13
C HIS A 388 -27.13 14.34 -1.14
N VAL A 389 -26.89 13.19 -1.79
CA VAL A 389 -26.15 13.12 -3.06
C VAL A 389 -26.89 13.88 -4.18
N LEU A 390 -28.23 13.94 -4.14
CA LEU A 390 -29.05 14.63 -5.13
C LEU A 390 -29.18 16.15 -4.88
N PHE A 391 -29.46 16.55 -3.64
CA PHE A 391 -29.89 17.92 -3.33
C PHE A 391 -28.88 18.73 -2.50
N SER A 392 -27.80 18.11 -1.98
CA SER A 392 -26.75 18.78 -1.19
C SER A 392 -27.22 19.61 0.02
N SER A 393 -28.50 19.47 0.43
CA SER A 393 -29.21 20.48 1.23
C SER A 393 -28.76 20.54 2.70
N GLN A 394 -28.24 19.44 3.28
CA GLN A 394 -27.83 19.40 4.71
C GLN A 394 -26.66 18.44 5.00
N ALA A 395 -25.43 18.83 4.66
CA ALA A 395 -24.24 17.98 4.85
C ALA A 395 -23.98 17.57 6.31
N ARG A 396 -24.12 18.52 7.26
CA ARG A 396 -23.80 18.28 8.68
C ARG A 396 -24.67 17.22 9.35
N MET A 397 -25.98 17.23 9.07
CA MET A 397 -26.91 16.27 9.66
C MET A 397 -26.63 14.85 9.15
N LEU A 398 -26.34 14.70 7.85
CA LEU A 398 -25.98 13.40 7.31
C LEU A 398 -24.66 12.88 7.88
N HIS A 399 -23.65 13.75 8.05
CA HIS A 399 -22.39 13.34 8.69
C HIS A 399 -22.62 12.79 10.10
N LEU A 400 -23.53 13.40 10.86
CA LEU A 400 -23.92 12.90 12.19
C LEU A 400 -24.64 11.54 12.08
N ILE A 401 -25.61 11.41 11.18
CA ILE A 401 -26.36 10.16 10.95
C ILE A 401 -25.42 9.03 10.54
N ALA A 402 -24.50 9.26 9.59
CA ALA A 402 -23.57 8.26 9.10
C ALA A 402 -22.61 7.77 10.22
N ARG A 403 -22.19 8.67 11.11
CA ARG A 403 -21.34 8.31 12.28
C ARG A 403 -22.12 7.57 13.35
N ALA A 404 -23.32 8.04 13.68
CA ALA A 404 -24.21 7.34 14.60
C ALA A 404 -24.52 5.93 14.07
N TYR A 405 -24.71 5.79 12.76
CA TYR A 405 -24.89 4.50 12.10
C TYR A 405 -23.64 3.62 12.18
N ALA A 406 -22.43 4.18 12.00
CA ALA A 406 -21.20 3.42 12.22
C ALA A 406 -21.10 2.87 13.65
N CYS A 407 -21.41 3.70 14.67
CA CYS A 407 -21.47 3.25 16.06
C CYS A 407 -22.54 2.17 16.27
N TYR A 408 -23.70 2.32 15.64
CA TYR A 408 -24.79 1.34 15.68
C TYR A 408 -24.37 -0.05 15.17
N VAL A 409 -23.67 -0.12 14.03
CA VAL A 409 -23.26 -1.39 13.42
C VAL A 409 -22.27 -2.17 14.29
N PHE A 410 -21.40 -1.48 15.03
CA PHE A 410 -20.41 -2.11 15.92
C PHE A 410 -20.87 -2.24 17.37
N TYR A 411 -22.10 -1.82 17.69
CA TYR A 411 -22.59 -1.83 19.07
C TYR A 411 -22.83 -3.27 19.58
N PRO A 412 -22.33 -3.65 20.79
CA PRO A 412 -22.33 -5.04 21.27
C PRO A 412 -23.71 -5.67 21.48
N TYR A 413 -24.76 -4.84 21.64
CA TYR A 413 -26.14 -5.31 21.84
C TYR A 413 -26.69 -6.07 20.63
N TYR A 414 -26.08 -5.92 19.45
CA TYR A 414 -26.46 -6.65 18.24
C TYR A 414 -25.76 -7.99 18.06
N ARG A 415 -25.17 -8.52 19.13
CA ARG A 415 -24.77 -9.94 19.25
C ARG A 415 -25.98 -10.83 18.94
N GLN A 416 -25.78 -11.91 18.16
CA GLN A 416 -26.81 -12.90 17.79
C GLN A 416 -27.88 -12.43 16.78
N GLN A 417 -27.64 -11.39 15.98
CA GLN A 417 -28.47 -11.16 14.79
C GLN A 417 -28.13 -12.17 13.69
N GLY A 418 -29.14 -12.70 12.99
CA GLY A 418 -28.92 -13.63 11.87
C GLY A 418 -27.97 -13.06 10.81
N LEU A 419 -27.19 -13.93 10.16
CA LEU A 419 -26.15 -13.59 9.17
C LEU A 419 -26.58 -12.49 8.18
N GLU A 420 -27.81 -12.58 7.66
CA GLU A 420 -28.32 -11.68 6.63
C GLU A 420 -28.53 -10.25 7.15
N VAL A 421 -28.84 -10.05 8.44
CA VAL A 421 -28.93 -8.72 9.07
C VAL A 421 -27.55 -8.09 9.20
N ILE A 422 -26.56 -8.86 9.66
CA ILE A 422 -25.17 -8.40 9.82
C ILE A 422 -24.62 -7.97 8.45
N VAL A 423 -24.81 -8.82 7.44
CA VAL A 423 -24.38 -8.54 6.06
C VAL A 423 -25.06 -7.29 5.51
N TYR A 424 -26.36 -7.09 5.81
CA TYR A 424 -27.07 -5.89 5.37
C TYR A 424 -26.53 -4.63 6.05
N ASN A 425 -26.38 -4.64 7.37
CA ASN A 425 -25.83 -3.53 8.18
C ASN A 425 -24.39 -3.15 7.80
N LEU A 426 -23.54 -4.14 7.49
CA LEU A 426 -22.19 -3.86 6.98
C LEU A 426 -22.24 -3.29 5.56
N SER A 427 -23.08 -3.84 4.69
CA SER A 427 -23.18 -3.37 3.30
C SER A 427 -23.69 -1.92 3.19
N THR A 428 -24.62 -1.51 4.05
CA THR A 428 -25.10 -0.12 4.15
C THR A 428 -24.01 0.80 4.68
N LEU A 429 -23.29 0.40 5.73
CA LEU A 429 -22.16 1.18 6.25
C LEU A 429 -21.09 1.39 5.17
N TYR A 430 -20.80 0.34 4.39
CA TYR A 430 -19.87 0.44 3.28
C TYR A 430 -20.36 1.40 2.18
N ALA A 431 -21.64 1.28 1.79
CA ALA A 431 -22.24 2.14 0.78
C ALA A 431 -22.19 3.63 1.16
N LEU A 432 -22.33 3.96 2.46
CA LEU A 432 -22.22 5.32 2.97
C LEU A 432 -20.81 5.94 2.81
N ILE A 433 -19.77 5.11 2.84
CA ILE A 433 -18.36 5.54 2.74
C ILE A 433 -17.89 5.63 1.26
N CYS A 434 -18.62 4.99 0.34
CA CYS A 434 -18.29 4.95 -1.08
C CYS A 434 -18.52 6.30 -1.78
N THR A 435 -17.76 6.56 -2.85
CA THR A 435 -17.85 7.77 -3.70
C THR A 435 -18.21 7.48 -5.15
N SER A 436 -18.27 6.19 -5.53
CA SER A 436 -18.44 5.70 -6.89
C SER A 436 -19.09 4.30 -6.86
N TYR A 437 -18.84 3.45 -7.87
CA TYR A 437 -19.45 2.12 -8.01
C TYR A 437 -18.87 1.03 -7.08
N GLU A 438 -17.97 1.37 -6.16
CA GLU A 438 -17.29 0.42 -5.25
C GLU A 438 -18.26 -0.49 -4.48
N SER A 439 -19.33 0.09 -3.92
CA SER A 439 -20.36 -0.66 -3.19
C SER A 439 -21.04 -1.73 -4.06
N LEU A 440 -21.24 -1.47 -5.36
CA LEU A 440 -21.79 -2.45 -6.29
C LEU A 440 -20.88 -3.66 -6.43
N VAL A 441 -19.58 -3.44 -6.62
CA VAL A 441 -18.59 -4.51 -6.73
C VAL A 441 -18.66 -5.41 -5.50
N ILE A 442 -18.58 -4.81 -4.31
CA ILE A 442 -18.53 -5.57 -3.08
C ILE A 442 -19.84 -6.32 -2.86
N GLN A 443 -20.99 -5.72 -3.20
CA GLN A 443 -22.27 -6.43 -3.14
C GLN A 443 -22.34 -7.62 -4.09
N LEU A 444 -21.93 -7.45 -5.35
CA LEU A 444 -21.85 -8.54 -6.32
C LEU A 444 -20.90 -9.65 -5.83
N LEU A 445 -19.75 -9.29 -5.26
CA LEU A 445 -18.77 -10.23 -4.71
C LEU A 445 -19.34 -11.03 -3.53
N THR A 446 -20.10 -10.37 -2.66
CA THR A 446 -20.69 -11.01 -1.48
C THR A 446 -21.85 -11.93 -1.86
N MET A 447 -22.64 -11.54 -2.85
CA MET A 447 -23.68 -12.39 -3.45
C MET A 447 -23.07 -13.61 -4.13
N GLU A 448 -21.99 -13.43 -4.90
CA GLU A 448 -21.28 -14.53 -5.52
C GLU A 448 -20.75 -15.52 -4.48
N LEU A 449 -20.11 -15.03 -3.42
CA LEU A 449 -19.56 -15.88 -2.35
C LEU A 449 -20.67 -16.67 -1.64
N GLN A 450 -21.79 -16.02 -1.28
CA GLN A 450 -22.93 -16.69 -0.67
C GLN A 450 -23.48 -17.79 -1.60
N LEU A 451 -23.66 -17.50 -2.89
CA LEU A 451 -24.18 -18.45 -3.86
C LEU A 451 -23.21 -19.62 -4.12
N ALA A 452 -21.90 -19.33 -4.20
CA ALA A 452 -20.84 -20.32 -4.33
C ALA A 452 -20.83 -21.32 -3.16
N LEU A 453 -20.92 -20.82 -1.93
CA LEU A 453 -20.93 -21.66 -0.73
C LEU A 453 -22.22 -22.49 -0.62
N ARG A 454 -23.36 -21.92 -0.98
CA ARG A 454 -24.66 -22.64 -1.04
C ARG A 454 -24.62 -23.79 -2.02
N LEU A 455 -24.18 -23.54 -3.26
CA LEU A 455 -24.01 -24.59 -4.26
C LEU A 455 -23.10 -25.70 -3.75
N LYS A 456 -22.02 -25.38 -3.04
CA LYS A 456 -21.17 -26.43 -2.45
C LYS A 456 -21.87 -27.24 -1.37
N GLN A 457 -22.67 -26.62 -0.52
CA GLN A 457 -23.40 -27.30 0.55
C GLN A 457 -24.50 -28.20 0.00
N GLU A 458 -25.30 -27.74 -0.97
CA GLU A 458 -26.37 -28.53 -1.62
C GLU A 458 -25.84 -29.84 -2.23
N HIS A 459 -24.61 -29.82 -2.74
CA HIS A 459 -23.99 -30.98 -3.39
C HIS A 459 -23.10 -31.80 -2.42
N GLY A 460 -23.14 -31.52 -1.12
CA GLY A 460 -22.27 -32.18 -0.12
C GLY A 460 -20.77 -31.91 -0.31
N ALA A 461 -20.39 -30.98 -1.19
CA ALA A 461 -19.02 -30.62 -1.54
C ALA A 461 -18.52 -29.38 -0.77
N GLY A 462 -18.90 -29.27 0.51
CA GLY A 462 -18.47 -28.20 1.40
C GLY A 462 -16.95 -28.04 1.48
N ILE A 463 -16.49 -26.89 1.97
CA ILE A 463 -15.04 -26.64 2.13
C ILE A 463 -14.53 -27.47 3.31
N ARG A 464 -13.98 -28.66 3.02
CA ARG A 464 -13.47 -29.59 4.04
C ARG A 464 -11.99 -29.42 4.37
N ARG A 465 -11.24 -28.64 3.57
CA ARG A 465 -9.78 -28.52 3.71
C ARG A 465 -9.38 -27.12 4.17
N ASN A 466 -8.58 -27.04 5.23
CA ASN A 466 -8.05 -25.80 5.79
C ASN A 466 -7.28 -24.97 4.74
N ILE A 467 -6.52 -25.63 3.86
CA ILE A 467 -5.76 -24.99 2.78
C ILE A 467 -6.67 -24.28 1.76
N THR A 468 -7.81 -24.90 1.42
CA THR A 468 -8.78 -24.32 0.48
C THR A 468 -9.43 -23.11 1.10
N LEU A 469 -9.81 -23.18 2.38
CA LEU A 469 -10.37 -22.04 3.10
C LEU A 469 -9.39 -20.85 3.17
N ALA A 470 -8.10 -21.12 3.42
CA ALA A 470 -7.07 -20.10 3.39
C ALA A 470 -6.92 -19.45 2.00
N MET A 471 -7.04 -20.23 0.90
CA MET A 471 -7.06 -19.67 -0.46
C MET A 471 -8.28 -18.77 -0.68
N TYR A 472 -9.48 -19.17 -0.22
CA TYR A 472 -10.68 -18.34 -0.28
C TYR A 472 -10.47 -17.01 0.45
N MET A 473 -10.00 -17.07 1.71
CA MET A 473 -9.72 -15.87 2.50
C MET A 473 -8.71 -14.94 1.80
N LEU A 474 -7.61 -15.48 1.28
CA LEU A 474 -6.59 -14.67 0.59
C LEU A 474 -7.15 -14.02 -0.68
N LEU A 475 -7.73 -14.83 -1.58
CA LEU A 475 -8.10 -14.36 -2.90
C LEU A 475 -9.25 -13.37 -2.87
N TYR A 476 -10.29 -13.62 -2.06
CA TYR A 476 -11.40 -12.68 -1.92
C TYR A 476 -10.97 -11.37 -1.23
N SER A 477 -10.01 -11.44 -0.31
CA SER A 477 -9.44 -10.23 0.32
C SER A 477 -8.61 -9.43 -0.67
N CYS A 478 -7.72 -10.08 -1.44
CA CYS A 478 -6.98 -9.41 -2.51
C CYS A 478 -7.93 -8.81 -3.55
N TYR A 479 -8.92 -9.57 -4.02
CA TYR A 479 -9.88 -9.11 -5.02
C TYR A 479 -10.67 -7.89 -4.52
N SER A 480 -11.18 -7.90 -3.29
CA SER A 480 -11.93 -6.76 -2.75
C SER A 480 -11.08 -5.48 -2.72
N LEU A 481 -9.82 -5.55 -2.30
CA LEU A 481 -8.92 -4.39 -2.26
C LEU A 481 -8.56 -3.84 -3.65
N PHE A 482 -8.21 -4.73 -4.59
CA PHE A 482 -7.77 -4.30 -5.92
C PHE A 482 -8.88 -3.76 -6.80
N VAL A 483 -10.11 -4.26 -6.62
CA VAL A 483 -11.24 -3.74 -7.37
C VAL A 483 -11.71 -2.39 -6.85
N ILE A 484 -11.50 -2.11 -5.55
CA ILE A 484 -11.75 -0.78 -4.96
C ILE A 484 -10.80 0.26 -5.56
N GLY A 485 -9.48 0.05 -5.50
CA GLY A 485 -8.56 0.89 -6.25
C GLY A 485 -7.10 0.85 -5.81
N ASN A 486 -6.30 1.73 -6.38
CA ASN A 486 -4.85 1.79 -6.18
C ASN A 486 -4.48 2.65 -4.96
N ILE A 487 -3.43 2.28 -4.23
CA ILE A 487 -2.81 3.06 -3.15
C ILE A 487 -2.53 4.51 -3.60
N LYS A 488 -2.16 4.71 -4.87
CA LYS A 488 -1.94 6.05 -5.46
C LYS A 488 -3.18 6.96 -5.41
N ALA A 489 -4.38 6.39 -5.38
CA ALA A 489 -5.64 7.14 -5.40
C ALA A 489 -6.14 7.58 -4.01
N VAL A 490 -5.45 7.20 -2.93
CA VAL A 490 -5.83 7.54 -1.55
C VAL A 490 -5.87 9.05 -1.33
N ASP A 491 -4.92 9.80 -1.90
CA ASP A 491 -4.88 11.26 -1.74
C ASP A 491 -6.07 11.95 -2.42
N ARG A 492 -6.43 11.50 -3.64
CA ARG A 492 -7.66 11.95 -4.32
C ARG A 492 -8.91 11.62 -3.53
N PHE A 493 -8.95 10.44 -2.91
CA PHE A 493 -10.08 10.06 -2.06
C PHE A 493 -10.24 11.00 -0.85
N ARG A 494 -9.15 11.46 -0.23
CA ARG A 494 -9.22 12.45 0.87
C ARG A 494 -9.92 13.74 0.44
N PHE A 495 -9.70 14.18 -0.80
CA PHE A 495 -10.39 15.34 -1.36
C PHE A 495 -11.89 15.05 -1.57
N TYR A 496 -12.24 13.94 -2.22
CA TYR A 496 -13.63 13.60 -2.52
C TYR A 496 -14.47 13.21 -1.29
N MET A 497 -13.84 12.80 -0.18
CA MET A 497 -14.53 12.56 1.09
C MET A 497 -15.29 13.78 1.62
N ARG A 498 -14.93 15.00 1.21
CA ARG A 498 -15.70 16.22 1.52
C ARG A 498 -17.13 16.17 0.97
N PHE A 499 -17.32 15.48 -0.15
CA PHE A 499 -18.61 15.32 -0.82
C PHE A 499 -19.28 13.98 -0.46
N ALA A 500 -18.58 13.11 0.28
CA ALA A 500 -19.13 11.86 0.77
C ALA A 500 -19.95 12.07 2.05
N ASN A 501 -20.74 11.07 2.42
CA ASN A 501 -21.72 11.16 3.51
C ASN A 501 -21.08 11.33 4.91
N PHE A 502 -19.76 11.15 5.08
CA PHE A 502 -19.03 11.25 6.37
C PHE A 502 -18.34 12.61 6.64
N GLY A 503 -18.04 13.38 5.57
CA GLY A 503 -17.39 14.69 5.63
C GLY A 503 -15.91 14.67 6.06
N CYS A 504 -15.23 15.83 5.99
CA CYS A 504 -13.81 16.00 6.31
C CYS A 504 -13.60 16.92 7.53
N TYR A 505 -12.94 16.43 8.58
CA TYR A 505 -12.78 17.19 9.84
C TYR A 505 -11.35 17.17 10.41
N SER A 506 -10.62 16.07 10.29
CA SER A 506 -9.22 15.98 10.73
C SER A 506 -8.44 14.92 9.97
N VAL A 507 -7.10 15.00 10.01
CA VAL A 507 -6.21 14.02 9.37
C VAL A 507 -6.42 12.61 9.94
N LEU A 508 -6.60 12.51 11.26
CA LEU A 508 -6.83 11.22 11.94
C LEU A 508 -8.16 10.58 11.54
N VAL A 509 -9.26 11.35 11.53
CA VAL A 509 -10.59 10.84 11.13
C VAL A 509 -10.57 10.37 9.68
N ASN A 510 -9.90 11.11 8.80
CA ASN A 510 -9.75 10.70 7.40
C ASN A 510 -8.95 9.40 7.27
N GLY A 511 -7.85 9.26 8.03
CA GLY A 511 -7.07 8.01 8.08
C GLY A 511 -7.90 6.83 8.56
N ALA A 512 -8.70 7.02 9.61
CA ALA A 512 -9.59 5.99 10.14
C ALA A 512 -10.69 5.59 9.14
N LEU A 513 -11.29 6.55 8.43
CA LEU A 513 -12.29 6.27 7.39
C LEU A 513 -11.70 5.52 6.19
N ILE A 514 -10.48 5.86 5.78
CA ILE A 514 -9.76 5.12 4.74
C ILE A 514 -9.50 3.68 5.19
N ALA A 515 -9.02 3.49 6.42
CA ALA A 515 -8.80 2.16 6.97
C ALA A 515 -10.11 1.37 7.04
N LEU A 516 -11.19 1.97 7.55
CA LEU A 516 -12.51 1.35 7.61
C LEU A 516 -13.01 0.96 6.21
N LYS A 517 -12.86 1.84 5.22
CA LYS A 517 -13.24 1.59 3.82
C LYS A 517 -12.52 0.38 3.22
N LEU A 518 -11.25 0.18 3.57
CA LEU A 518 -10.45 -0.97 3.08
C LEU A 518 -10.75 -2.26 3.85
N LEU A 519 -11.02 -2.17 5.16
CA LEU A 519 -11.22 -3.34 6.03
C LEU A 519 -12.66 -3.88 6.00
N LEU A 520 -13.66 -3.03 5.80
CA LEU A 520 -15.08 -3.42 5.88
C LEU A 520 -15.47 -4.47 4.80
N PRO A 521 -15.07 -4.35 3.52
CA PRO A 521 -15.31 -5.39 2.52
C PRO A 521 -14.75 -6.75 2.93
N ILE A 522 -13.53 -6.76 3.50
CA ILE A 522 -12.87 -7.96 3.98
C ILE A 522 -13.65 -8.55 5.16
N LEU A 523 -14.05 -7.71 6.14
CA LEU A 523 -14.87 -8.13 7.27
C LEU A 523 -16.19 -8.78 6.81
N LEU A 524 -16.86 -8.17 5.85
CA LEU A 524 -18.13 -8.67 5.31
C LEU A 524 -17.96 -10.06 4.68
N LEU A 525 -16.88 -10.27 3.90
CA LEU A 525 -16.55 -11.57 3.30
C LEU A 525 -16.20 -12.60 4.38
N LEU A 526 -15.45 -12.22 5.42
CA LEU A 526 -15.11 -13.10 6.54
C LEU A 526 -16.33 -13.50 7.36
N VAL A 527 -17.29 -12.60 7.59
CA VAL A 527 -18.56 -12.93 8.26
C VAL A 527 -19.31 -14.03 7.48
N ILE A 528 -19.38 -13.92 6.15
CA ILE A 528 -20.00 -14.94 5.30
C ILE A 528 -19.23 -16.28 5.39
N ILE A 529 -17.91 -16.24 5.34
CA ILE A 529 -17.06 -17.44 5.44
C ILE A 529 -17.24 -18.12 6.80
N CYS A 530 -17.11 -17.37 7.90
CA CYS A 530 -17.20 -17.89 9.26
C CYS A 530 -18.59 -18.48 9.56
N ALA A 531 -19.66 -17.91 9.02
CA ALA A 531 -21.01 -18.44 9.23
C ALA A 531 -21.32 -19.71 8.42
N ASN A 532 -20.69 -19.92 7.27
CA ASN A 532 -21.00 -21.03 6.36
C ASN A 532 -19.96 -22.16 6.36
N CYS A 533 -18.78 -21.94 6.95
CA CYS A 533 -17.70 -22.93 7.00
C CYS A 533 -17.43 -23.35 8.45
N GLU A 534 -17.92 -24.52 8.85
CA GLU A 534 -17.76 -25.08 10.21
C GLU A 534 -16.29 -25.20 10.64
N ILE A 535 -15.37 -25.44 9.70
CA ILE A 535 -13.93 -25.56 9.98
C ILE A 535 -13.24 -24.21 10.30
N ALA A 536 -13.88 -23.07 10.03
CA ALA A 536 -13.23 -21.76 10.05
C ALA A 536 -12.72 -21.36 11.44
N TRP A 537 -13.50 -21.62 12.48
CA TRP A 537 -13.15 -21.28 13.86
C TRP A 537 -12.31 -22.35 14.59
N PRO A 538 -12.67 -23.65 14.59
CA PRO A 538 -11.92 -24.67 15.34
C PRO A 538 -10.50 -24.82 14.81
N TYR A 539 -10.30 -24.79 13.49
CA TYR A 539 -8.99 -24.96 12.85
C TYR A 539 -8.31 -23.64 12.48
N ARG A 540 -8.71 -22.51 13.10
CA ARG A 540 -8.20 -21.17 12.77
C ARG A 540 -6.67 -21.08 12.77
N GLN A 541 -5.99 -21.68 13.75
CA GLN A 541 -4.53 -21.66 13.83
C GLN A 541 -3.89 -22.28 12.59
N GLU A 542 -4.42 -23.42 12.12
CA GLU A 542 -3.92 -24.09 10.91
C GLU A 542 -4.22 -23.30 9.64
N ILE A 543 -5.43 -22.73 9.53
CA ILE A 543 -5.83 -21.89 8.39
C ILE A 543 -4.91 -20.66 8.28
N PHE A 544 -4.68 -19.98 9.40
CA PHE A 544 -3.81 -18.80 9.45
C PHE A 544 -2.34 -19.15 9.24
N ARG A 545 -1.88 -20.33 9.70
CA ARG A 545 -0.56 -20.86 9.34
C ARG A 545 -0.41 -21.00 7.82
N ARG A 546 -1.41 -21.56 7.12
CA ARG A 546 -1.40 -21.67 5.65
C ARG A 546 -1.46 -20.33 4.94
N LEU A 547 -2.27 -19.39 5.45
CA LEU A 547 -2.36 -18.04 4.92
C LEU A 547 -1.02 -17.29 5.04
N LEU A 548 -0.37 -17.44 6.20
CA LEU A 548 0.93 -16.84 6.48
C LEU A 548 2.02 -17.41 5.56
N ILE A 549 1.98 -18.71 5.23
CA ILE A 549 2.85 -19.32 4.21
C ILE A 549 2.64 -18.65 2.84
N MET A 550 1.39 -18.52 2.36
CA MET A 550 1.10 -17.89 1.06
C MET A 550 1.57 -16.43 1.01
N CYS A 551 1.29 -15.65 2.07
CA CYS A 551 1.73 -14.25 2.14
C CYS A 551 3.25 -14.10 2.23
N ASN A 552 3.97 -14.99 2.93
CA ASN A 552 5.43 -14.91 2.99
C ASN A 552 6.08 -15.24 1.65
N VAL A 553 5.49 -16.13 0.84
CA VAL A 553 5.96 -16.35 -0.53
C VAL A 553 5.76 -15.13 -1.40
N MET A 554 4.60 -14.47 -1.31
CA MET A 554 4.37 -13.20 -2.00
C MET A 554 5.36 -12.12 -1.53
N ALA A 555 5.59 -12.01 -0.22
CA ALA A 555 6.51 -11.04 0.37
C ALA A 555 7.95 -11.26 -0.09
N LEU A 556 8.38 -12.52 -0.25
CA LEU A 556 9.70 -12.83 -0.81
C LEU A 556 9.87 -12.24 -2.21
N VAL A 557 8.87 -12.35 -3.08
CA VAL A 557 8.92 -11.76 -4.43
C VAL A 557 9.00 -10.22 -4.34
N PHE A 558 8.19 -9.60 -3.47
CA PHE A 558 8.21 -8.15 -3.30
C PHE A 558 9.51 -7.63 -2.70
N LEU A 559 10.18 -8.38 -1.83
CA LEU A 559 11.46 -8.01 -1.22
C LEU A 559 12.53 -7.71 -2.29
N PHE A 560 12.61 -8.52 -3.34
CA PHE A 560 13.54 -8.29 -4.45
C PHE A 560 13.13 -7.13 -5.37
N HIS A 561 11.86 -6.72 -5.30
CA HIS A 561 11.34 -5.60 -6.08
C HIS A 561 11.55 -4.24 -5.40
N VAL A 562 11.79 -4.21 -4.08
CA VAL A 562 12.08 -2.96 -3.36
C VAL A 562 13.44 -2.40 -3.80
N ARG A 563 13.39 -1.34 -4.62
CA ARG A 563 14.56 -0.56 -5.02
C ARG A 563 14.86 0.50 -3.95
N SER A 564 16.14 0.84 -3.84
CA SER A 564 16.66 1.78 -2.84
C SER A 564 17.12 3.08 -3.50
N GLY A 565 16.41 3.54 -4.53
CA GLY A 565 16.70 4.86 -5.09
C GLY A 565 16.38 5.96 -4.06
N TYR A 566 16.56 7.21 -4.48
CA TYR A 566 15.82 8.31 -3.87
C TYR A 566 14.34 7.91 -3.79
N ILE A 567 13.64 8.21 -2.69
CA ILE A 567 12.27 7.73 -2.44
C ILE A 567 11.32 8.38 -3.46
N TRP A 568 11.29 7.82 -4.66
CA TRP A 568 10.31 8.10 -5.67
C TRP A 568 9.03 7.37 -5.31
N TRP A 569 7.90 7.85 -5.81
CA TRP A 569 6.59 7.26 -5.53
C TRP A 569 6.50 5.78 -5.90
N GLU A 570 7.27 5.33 -6.89
CA GLU A 570 7.31 3.93 -7.33
C GLU A 570 7.99 3.01 -6.32
N ASP A 571 9.09 3.46 -5.72
CA ASP A 571 9.82 2.72 -4.68
C ASP A 571 8.98 2.65 -3.39
N LEU A 572 8.30 3.74 -3.04
CA LEU A 572 7.35 3.77 -1.92
C LEU A 572 6.19 2.79 -2.14
N VAL A 573 5.61 2.74 -3.34
CA VAL A 573 4.52 1.80 -3.67
C VAL A 573 4.99 0.35 -3.56
N SER A 574 6.21 0.04 -4.03
CA SER A 574 6.80 -1.29 -3.91
C SER A 574 7.02 -1.71 -2.46
N PHE A 575 7.51 -0.79 -1.62
CA PHE A 575 7.61 -0.98 -0.18
C PHE A 575 6.24 -1.21 0.47
N LEU A 576 5.23 -0.41 0.11
CA LEU A 576 3.87 -0.57 0.64
C LEU A 576 3.25 -1.91 0.25
N HIS A 577 3.48 -2.41 -0.97
CA HIS A 577 3.04 -3.76 -1.36
C HIS A 577 3.69 -4.85 -0.49
N PHE A 578 4.99 -4.75 -0.24
CA PHE A 578 5.71 -5.67 0.65
C PHE A 578 5.14 -5.65 2.08
N SER A 579 5.02 -4.46 2.67
CA SER A 579 4.47 -4.30 4.03
C SER A 579 3.02 -4.76 4.14
N PHE A 580 2.20 -4.47 3.12
CA PHE A 580 0.80 -4.85 3.10
C PHE A 580 0.61 -6.37 3.13
N VAL A 581 1.32 -7.10 2.28
CA VAL A 581 1.20 -8.57 2.21
C VAL A 581 1.64 -9.24 3.51
N GLN A 582 2.63 -8.69 4.21
CA GLN A 582 3.04 -9.19 5.52
C GLN A 582 2.01 -8.91 6.61
N ALA A 583 1.39 -7.74 6.58
CA ALA A 583 0.38 -7.36 7.57
C ALA A 583 -0.97 -8.05 7.33
N LEU A 584 -1.26 -8.47 6.09
CA LEU A 584 -2.54 -9.03 5.67
C LEU A 584 -3.03 -10.22 6.54
N PRO A 585 -2.21 -11.26 6.85
CA PRO A 585 -2.64 -12.35 7.72
C PRO A 585 -3.06 -11.88 9.11
N PHE A 586 -2.39 -10.88 9.68
CA PHE A 586 -2.70 -10.35 11.00
C PHE A 586 -3.98 -9.53 10.99
N PHE A 587 -4.20 -8.71 9.96
CA PHE A 587 -5.47 -8.01 9.77
C PHE A 587 -6.61 -8.99 9.56
N LEU A 588 -6.42 -10.03 8.74
CA LEU A 588 -7.42 -11.08 8.54
C LEU A 588 -7.73 -11.82 9.84
N LEU A 589 -6.74 -12.06 10.70
CA LEU A 589 -6.94 -12.69 12.00
C LEU A 589 -7.81 -11.81 12.89
N LEU A 590 -7.45 -10.53 13.03
CA LEU A 590 -8.21 -9.56 13.82
C LEU A 590 -9.66 -9.45 13.32
N LEU A 591 -9.84 -9.35 12.00
CA LEU A 591 -11.18 -9.28 11.40
C LEU A 591 -11.96 -10.60 11.53
N CYS A 592 -11.29 -11.76 11.53
CA CYS A 592 -11.93 -13.05 11.83
C CYS A 592 -12.44 -13.10 13.27
N TYR A 593 -11.65 -12.61 14.24
CA TYR A 593 -12.11 -12.47 15.62
C TYR A 593 -13.32 -11.53 15.73
N LEU A 594 -13.29 -10.40 15.03
CA LEU A 594 -14.40 -9.46 14.98
C LEU A 594 -15.65 -10.09 14.33
N ALA A 595 -15.48 -10.81 13.22
CA ALA A 595 -16.56 -11.53 12.54
C ALA A 595 -17.20 -12.57 13.46
N HIS A 596 -16.39 -13.35 14.19
CA HIS A 596 -16.88 -14.33 15.15
C HIS A 596 -17.59 -13.64 16.34
N PHE A 597 -17.05 -12.54 16.84
CA PHE A 597 -17.68 -11.73 17.89
C PHE A 597 -19.06 -11.20 17.47
N MET A 598 -19.22 -10.77 16.21
CA MET A 598 -20.51 -10.31 15.67
C MET A 598 -21.53 -11.44 15.50
N LEU A 599 -21.09 -12.64 15.09
CA LEU A 599 -21.96 -13.81 14.92
C LEU A 599 -22.45 -14.38 16.27
N GLY A 600 -21.66 -14.25 17.34
CA GLY A 600 -21.99 -14.79 18.67
C GLY A 600 -21.96 -16.32 18.72
N GLU A 601 -22.62 -16.90 19.72
CA GLU A 601 -22.62 -18.36 19.99
C GLU A 601 -23.41 -19.20 18.96
N HIS A 602 -24.25 -18.57 18.11
CA HIS A 602 -24.99 -19.27 17.05
C HIS A 602 -24.13 -19.76 15.88
N ALA A 603 -22.80 -19.63 15.93
CA ALA A 603 -21.91 -20.24 14.93
C ALA A 603 -21.97 -21.79 14.91
N ILE A 604 -22.67 -22.42 15.88
CA ILE A 604 -22.81 -23.88 16.02
C ILE A 604 -24.18 -24.39 15.49
N GLU A 605 -25.17 -23.51 15.32
CA GLU A 605 -26.47 -23.91 14.77
C GLU A 605 -26.43 -23.75 13.24
N THR A 606 -26.52 -24.87 12.54
CA THR A 606 -26.55 -24.94 11.06
C THR A 606 -27.43 -23.83 10.49
N PRO A 607 -26.89 -22.89 9.69
CA PRO A 607 -27.72 -21.87 9.08
C PRO A 607 -28.68 -22.58 8.12
N GLN A 608 -29.98 -22.61 8.47
CA GLN A 608 -31.00 -22.88 7.48
C GLN A 608 -30.99 -21.72 6.51
N LEU A 609 -30.26 -21.91 5.41
CA LEU A 609 -30.16 -20.97 4.31
C LEU A 609 -31.57 -20.62 3.82
N PRO A 610 -31.85 -19.35 3.46
CA PRO A 610 -33.15 -18.97 2.94
C PRO A 610 -33.46 -19.79 1.69
N LYS A 611 -34.49 -20.63 1.78
CA LYS A 611 -35.05 -21.37 0.65
C LYS A 611 -35.53 -20.35 -0.37
N TRP A 612 -34.87 -20.28 -1.51
CA TRP A 612 -35.49 -19.74 -2.71
C TRP A 612 -36.47 -20.79 -3.24
N SER A 613 -37.56 -21.01 -2.50
CA SER A 613 -38.67 -21.81 -3.01
C SER A 613 -39.39 -20.99 -4.07
N VAL A 614 -39.03 -21.22 -5.32
CA VAL A 614 -40.02 -21.12 -6.39
C VAL A 614 -40.89 -22.36 -6.22
N HIS A 615 -41.94 -22.24 -5.41
CA HIS A 615 -43.10 -23.09 -5.60
C HIS A 615 -43.70 -22.67 -6.94
N ILE A 616 -43.52 -23.51 -7.95
CA ILE A 616 -44.25 -23.44 -9.21
C ILE A 616 -45.58 -24.12 -8.92
N TYR A 617 -46.68 -23.37 -9.10
CA TYR A 617 -47.96 -23.97 -9.49
C TYR A 617 -47.85 -24.43 -10.94
#